data_AF-A0A961PE51-F1
#
_entry.id   AF-A0A961PE51-F1
#
_cell.length_a   1.000
_cell.length_b   1.000
_cell.length_c   1.000
_cell.angle_alpha   90.00
_cell.angle_beta   90.00
_cell.angle_gamma   90.00
#
_symmetry.space_group_name_H-M   'P 1'
#
loop_
_entity.id
_entity.type
_entity.pdbx_description
1 polymer ?
#
loop_
_entity_poly.entity_id
_entity_poly.type
_entity_poly.pdbx_seq_one_letter_code
_entity_poly.pdbx_strand_id
1 'polypeptide(L)'
;MCQLTTGTAVAPLVTGHGVVFEGTPERFASADVAARGFCAACGIPIFHALANTEAELMIGSLDGRDTATPALHCAVQNHKPWLHFAHGLPDYGPRPGSPSGLGPATIESRQDPAGARAGKETP
;
A
#
# COMPACT_ATOMS: atom_id res chain seq x y z
N MET A 1 -4.87 6.09 -8.18
CA MET A 1 -5.35 5.96 -6.79
C MET A 1 -6.15 7.20 -6.42
N CYS A 2 -7.23 7.07 -5.65
CA CYS A 2 -8.00 8.24 -5.18
C CYS A 2 -7.38 8.81 -3.90
N GLN A 3 -6.99 10.09 -3.89
CA GLN A 3 -6.32 10.73 -2.75
C GLN A 3 -7.17 10.73 -1.47
N LEU A 4 -8.50 10.69 -1.60
CA LEU A 4 -9.45 10.67 -0.49
C LEU A 4 -9.31 9.46 0.44
N THR A 5 -8.82 8.32 -0.05
CA THR A 5 -8.75 7.08 0.75
C THR A 5 -7.45 6.91 1.53
N THR A 6 -6.40 7.68 1.22
CA THR A 6 -5.12 7.62 1.93
C THR A 6 -4.77 8.92 2.66
N GLY A 7 -5.35 10.07 2.26
CA GLY A 7 -5.00 11.38 2.80
C GLY A 7 -3.59 11.85 2.45
N THR A 8 -2.85 11.09 1.63
CA THR A 8 -1.44 11.32 1.29
C THR A 8 -1.26 11.71 -0.18
N ALA A 9 -0.20 12.46 -0.47
CA ALA A 9 0.20 12.75 -1.85
C ALA A 9 0.83 11.54 -2.56
N VAL A 10 1.34 10.57 -1.79
CA VAL A 10 1.98 9.34 -2.25
C VAL A 10 1.48 8.16 -1.44
N ALA A 11 1.41 6.97 -2.04
CA ALA A 11 1.12 5.74 -1.34
C ALA A 11 2.30 4.78 -1.55
N PRO A 12 3.17 4.57 -0.54
CA PRO A 12 4.23 3.59 -0.63
C PRO A 12 3.58 2.20 -0.56
N LEU A 13 3.72 1.43 -1.64
CA LEU A 13 3.13 0.11 -1.81
C LEU A 13 4.21 -0.96 -2.00
N VAL A 14 3.92 -2.16 -1.52
CA VAL A 14 4.68 -3.39 -1.79
C VAL A 14 3.73 -4.48 -2.27
N THR A 15 4.16 -5.33 -3.18
CA THR A 15 3.37 -6.50 -3.61
C THR A 15 3.60 -7.63 -2.61
N GLY A 16 2.56 -7.98 -1.88
CA GLY A 16 2.52 -9.15 -1.02
C GLY A 16 2.02 -10.36 -1.79
N HIS A 17 2.71 -11.50 -1.65
CA HIS A 17 2.24 -12.81 -2.13
C HIS A 17 1.98 -13.73 -0.94
N GLY A 18 1.06 -14.68 -1.08
CA GLY A 18 0.70 -15.58 0.02
C GLY A 18 0.12 -14.86 1.24
N VAL A 19 -0.44 -13.65 1.05
CA VAL A 19 -0.87 -12.76 2.14
C VAL A 19 -1.96 -13.41 2.97
N VAL A 20 -1.71 -13.48 4.27
CA VAL A 20 -2.68 -13.90 5.30
C VAL A 20 -2.94 -12.70 6.21
N PHE A 21 -4.19 -12.51 6.60
CA PHE A 21 -4.56 -11.51 7.59
C PHE A 21 -4.93 -12.21 8.89
N GLU A 22 -4.37 -11.76 10.01
CA GLU A 22 -4.74 -12.23 11.35
C GLU A 22 -5.98 -11.45 11.79
N GLY A 23 -7.12 -11.74 11.15
CA GLY A 23 -8.39 -11.03 11.29
C GLY A 23 -8.96 -10.57 9.96
N THR A 24 -10.03 -9.78 10.01
CA THR A 24 -10.77 -9.33 8.81
C THR A 24 -10.62 -7.82 8.62
N PRO A 25 -9.87 -7.35 7.60
CA PRO A 25 -9.89 -5.95 7.18
C PRO A 25 -11.28 -5.54 6.69
N GLU A 26 -11.74 -4.37 7.11
CA GLU A 26 -12.93 -3.73 6.52
C GLU A 26 -12.67 -3.36 5.06
N ARG A 27 -13.69 -3.42 4.21
CA ARG A 27 -13.51 -3.31 2.75
C ARG A 27 -14.39 -2.25 2.13
N PHE A 28 -13.77 -1.38 1.34
CA PHE A 28 -14.46 -0.45 0.45
C PHE A 28 -14.26 -0.87 -1.01
N ALA A 29 -15.36 -1.18 -1.70
CA ALA A 29 -15.36 -1.46 -3.12
C ALA A 29 -15.41 -0.15 -3.92
N SER A 30 -14.31 0.21 -4.58
CA SER A 30 -14.33 1.24 -5.63
C SER A 30 -14.67 0.60 -6.97
N ALA A 31 -15.52 1.24 -7.78
CA ALA A 31 -16.13 0.66 -8.99
C ALA A 31 -15.17 0.16 -10.10
N ASP A 32 -13.86 0.44 -9.99
CA ASP A 32 -12.89 0.29 -11.08
C ASP A 32 -11.55 -0.36 -10.63
N VAL A 33 -11.43 -0.74 -9.35
CA VAL A 33 -10.24 -1.38 -8.78
C VAL A 33 -10.65 -2.39 -7.72
N ALA A 34 -9.92 -3.51 -7.64
CA ALA A 34 -10.01 -4.48 -6.55
C ALA A 34 -10.13 -3.81 -5.17
N ALA A 35 -10.84 -4.47 -4.24
CA ALA A 35 -11.25 -3.87 -2.97
C ALA A 35 -10.08 -3.20 -2.22
N ARG A 36 -10.38 -2.08 -1.55
CA ARG A 36 -9.44 -1.43 -0.62
C ARG A 36 -9.75 -1.89 0.79
N GLY A 37 -8.72 -2.27 1.54
CA GLY A 37 -8.82 -2.76 2.91
C GLY A 37 -8.34 -1.73 3.93
N PHE A 38 -9.02 -1.63 5.07
CA PHE A 38 -8.63 -0.75 6.17
C PHE A 38 -8.90 -1.39 7.55
N CYS A 39 -8.23 -0.87 8.58
CA CYS A 39 -8.49 -1.24 9.97
C CYS A 39 -9.87 -0.68 10.40
N ALA A 40 -10.77 -1.55 10.87
CA ALA A 40 -12.08 -1.15 11.39
C ALA A 40 -11.99 -0.16 12.59
N ALA A 41 -10.93 -0.27 13.40
CA ALA A 41 -10.81 0.48 14.65
C ALA A 41 -10.16 1.87 14.50
N CYS A 42 -9.23 2.06 13.54
CA CYS A 42 -8.51 3.33 13.36
C CYS A 42 -8.55 3.89 11.93
N GLY A 43 -9.16 3.19 10.98
CA GLY A 43 -9.28 3.62 9.59
C GLY A 43 -8.00 3.59 8.76
N ILE A 44 -6.87 3.08 9.29
CA ILE A 44 -5.60 3.04 8.54
C ILE A 44 -5.76 2.14 7.30
N PRO A 45 -5.37 2.60 6.09
CA PRO A 45 -5.40 1.76 4.89
C PRO A 45 -4.33 0.66 4.98
N ILE A 46 -4.75 -0.58 4.73
CA ILE A 46 -3.92 -1.79 4.78
C ILE A 46 -3.53 -2.21 3.36
N PHE A 47 -4.50 -2.30 2.45
CA PHE A 47 -4.26 -2.67 1.05
C PHE A 47 -5.08 -1.82 0.07
N HIS A 48 -4.51 -1.55 -1.10
CA HIS A 48 -5.19 -0.85 -2.21
C HIS A 48 -5.86 -1.82 -3.19
N ALA A 49 -5.38 -3.05 -3.27
CA ALA A 49 -5.93 -4.13 -4.09
C ALA A 49 -5.65 -5.47 -3.41
N LEU A 50 -6.59 -6.41 -3.51
CA LEU A 50 -6.47 -7.79 -3.03
C LEU A 50 -7.16 -8.72 -4.03
N ALA A 51 -6.44 -9.74 -4.48
CA ALA A 51 -6.94 -10.82 -5.34
C ALA A 51 -6.39 -12.15 -4.83
N ASN A 52 -7.26 -13.03 -4.33
CA ASN A 52 -6.88 -14.25 -3.61
C ASN A 52 -5.89 -13.94 -2.47
N THR A 53 -4.64 -14.38 -2.60
CA THR A 53 -3.54 -14.16 -1.65
C THR A 53 -2.48 -13.16 -2.16
N GLU A 54 -2.76 -12.46 -3.26
CA GLU A 54 -1.90 -11.37 -3.78
C GLU A 54 -2.51 -10.01 -3.44
N ALA A 55 -1.69 -9.10 -2.90
CA ALA A 55 -2.17 -7.80 -2.46
C ALA A 55 -1.15 -6.67 -2.69
N GLU A 56 -1.66 -5.48 -3.01
CA GLU A 56 -0.88 -4.24 -2.99
C GLU A 56 -1.01 -3.63 -1.59
N LEU A 57 -0.05 -3.95 -0.73
CA LEU A 57 -0.04 -3.58 0.69
C LEU A 57 0.58 -2.20 0.90
N MET A 58 0.00 -1.41 1.79
CA MET A 58 0.55 -0.12 2.21
C MET A 58 1.76 -0.38 3.11
N ILE A 59 2.97 0.01 2.69
CA ILE A 59 4.22 -0.20 3.45
C ILE A 59 4.10 0.41 4.87
N GLY A 60 3.47 1.58 4.98
CA GLY A 60 3.17 2.25 6.25
C GLY A 60 2.13 1.57 7.15
N SER A 61 1.61 0.39 6.77
CA SER A 61 0.74 -0.45 7.60
C SER A 61 1.39 -1.76 8.05
N LEU A 62 2.58 -2.11 7.52
CA LEU A 62 3.33 -3.29 7.91
C LEU A 62 3.87 -3.16 9.35
N ASP A 63 4.25 -4.28 9.96
CA ASP A 63 5.00 -4.27 11.23
C ASP A 63 6.49 -4.00 10.95
N GLY A 64 7.10 -4.79 10.05
CA GLY A 64 8.48 -4.61 9.57
C GLY A 64 8.62 -3.57 8.46
N ARG A 65 8.19 -2.33 8.69
CA ARG A 65 8.07 -1.25 7.68
C ARG A 65 9.36 -1.04 6.88
N ASP A 66 10.49 -1.03 7.56
CA ASP A 66 11.79 -0.70 6.99
C ASP A 66 12.34 -1.80 6.06
N THR A 67 11.83 -3.03 6.15
CA THR A 67 12.23 -4.12 5.23
C THR A 67 11.59 -3.99 3.85
N ALA A 68 10.55 -3.16 3.70
CA ALA A 68 9.86 -2.92 2.44
C ALA A 68 10.26 -1.57 1.83
N THR A 69 11.56 -1.42 1.51
CA THR A 69 12.08 -0.20 0.86
C THR A 69 11.56 -0.08 -0.58
N PRO A 70 10.98 1.07 -1.01
CA PRO A 70 10.56 1.28 -2.39
C PRO A 70 11.74 1.17 -3.38
N ALA A 71 11.50 0.57 -4.55
CA ALA A 71 12.50 0.38 -5.60
C ALA A 71 12.28 1.26 -6.85
N LEU A 72 11.12 1.93 -6.96
CA LEU A 72 10.73 2.76 -8.10
C LEU A 72 9.60 3.71 -7.72
N HIS A 73 9.35 4.73 -8.56
CA HIS A 73 8.09 5.46 -8.58
C HIS A 73 7.23 5.02 -9.76
N CYS A 74 5.91 5.01 -9.55
CA CYS A 74 4.93 4.77 -10.60
C CYS A 74 3.81 5.80 -10.53
N ALA A 75 3.13 6.02 -11.65
CA ALA A 75 2.09 7.04 -11.79
C ALA A 75 2.62 8.47 -11.60
N VAL A 76 3.90 8.70 -11.95
CA VAL A 76 4.62 9.98 -11.74
C VAL A 76 3.98 11.18 -12.43
N GLN A 77 3.25 10.95 -13.52
CA GLN A 77 2.42 11.96 -14.19
C GLN A 77 1.29 12.54 -13.31
N ASN A 78 0.97 11.88 -12.19
CA ASN A 78 0.00 12.35 -11.20
C ASN A 78 0.64 12.97 -9.96
N HIS A 79 1.98 13.04 -9.89
CA HIS A 79 2.68 13.73 -8.81
C HIS A 79 2.25 15.20 -8.74
N LYS A 80 2.26 15.77 -7.53
CA LYS A 80 2.00 17.20 -7.37
C LYS A 80 3.29 17.98 -7.64
N PRO A 81 3.24 19.20 -8.22
CA PRO A 81 4.45 19.95 -8.58
C PRO A 81 5.43 20.25 -7.43
N TRP A 82 4.95 20.20 -6.18
CA TRP A 82 5.75 20.41 -4.96
C TRP A 82 6.40 19.13 -4.42
N LEU A 83 6.08 17.96 -4.98
CA LEU A 83 6.57 16.66 -4.52
C LEU A 83 7.88 16.32 -5.25
N HIS A 84 8.97 16.20 -4.49
CA HIS A 84 10.29 15.86 -5.00
C HIS A 84 10.91 14.72 -4.18
N PHE A 85 11.52 13.76 -4.86
CA PHE A 85 12.18 12.60 -4.24
C PHE A 85 13.70 12.74 -4.38
N ALA A 86 14.43 12.69 -3.26
CA ALA A 86 15.87 12.96 -3.23
C ALA A 86 16.77 11.74 -3.53
N HIS A 87 16.20 10.54 -3.58
CA HIS A 87 16.94 9.26 -3.60
C HIS A 87 17.16 8.66 -5.00
N GLY A 88 16.80 9.38 -6.07
CA GLY A 88 17.16 9.01 -7.46
C GLY A 88 16.61 7.66 -7.95
N LEU A 89 15.50 7.16 -7.39
CA LEU A 89 14.85 5.95 -7.88
C LEU A 89 14.23 6.18 -9.27
N PRO A 90 14.12 5.13 -10.11
CA PRO A 90 13.58 5.26 -11.46
C PRO A 90 12.08 5.60 -11.45
N ASP A 91 11.71 6.51 -12.35
CA ASP A 91 10.35 7.01 -12.56
C ASP A 91 9.64 6.27 -13.71
N TYR A 92 8.43 5.78 -13.47
CA TYR A 92 7.59 5.11 -14.47
C TYR A 92 6.18 5.71 -14.58
N GLY A 93 5.64 5.71 -15.81
CA GLY A 93 4.27 6.15 -16.10
C GLY A 93 3.21 5.22 -15.47
N PRO A 94 2.91 4.05 -16.04
CA PRO A 94 2.17 3.01 -15.33
C PRO A 94 3.03 2.39 -14.20
N ARG A 95 2.41 1.70 -13.21
CA ARG A 95 3.19 0.74 -12.42
C ARG A 95 3.64 -0.36 -13.38
N PRO A 96 4.91 -0.76 -13.38
CA PRO A 96 5.32 -1.91 -14.14
C PRO A 96 4.72 -3.21 -13.53
N GLY A 97 4.59 -3.38 -12.20
CA GLY A 97 3.98 -4.59 -11.60
C GLY A 97 2.47 -4.76 -11.84
N SER A 98 2.06 -5.29 -13.01
CA SER A 98 0.67 -5.26 -13.53
C SER A 98 0.58 -5.98 -14.90
N PRO A 99 -0.62 -6.20 -15.48
CA PRO A 99 -0.79 -6.26 -16.94
C PRO A 99 -0.22 -5.04 -17.72
N SER A 100 0.33 -4.03 -17.03
CA SER A 100 1.19 -2.97 -17.53
C SER A 100 2.72 -3.14 -17.28
N GLY A 101 3.18 -4.37 -16.98
CA GLY A 101 4.55 -5.01 -16.94
C GLY A 101 5.83 -4.22 -16.52
N LEU A 102 6.73 -4.65 -15.59
CA LEU A 102 6.86 -5.82 -14.67
C LEU A 102 7.24 -5.47 -13.18
N GLY A 103 7.46 -6.45 -12.29
CA GLY A 103 7.23 -6.35 -10.82
C GLY A 103 8.21 -5.55 -9.88
N PRO A 104 7.73 -5.19 -8.66
CA PRO A 104 8.52 -4.55 -7.59
C PRO A 104 9.11 -5.57 -6.57
N ALA A 105 9.67 -5.08 -5.46
CA ALA A 105 10.05 -5.90 -4.32
C ALA A 105 8.86 -6.70 -3.76
N THR A 106 9.10 -7.96 -3.41
CA THR A 106 8.07 -8.93 -2.98
C THR A 106 8.28 -9.35 -1.52
N ILE A 107 7.18 -9.53 -0.79
CA ILE A 107 7.19 -10.06 0.58
C ILE A 107 6.06 -11.08 0.80
N GLU A 108 6.25 -12.02 1.72
CA GLU A 108 5.13 -12.69 2.39
C GLU A 108 4.66 -11.80 3.55
N SER A 109 3.35 -11.70 3.76
CA SER A 109 2.77 -10.79 4.75
C SER A 109 1.73 -11.48 5.64
N ARG A 110 1.77 -11.15 6.93
CA ARG A 110 0.92 -11.68 8.01
C ARG A 110 0.39 -10.55 8.90
N GLN A 111 -0.27 -9.56 8.31
CA GLN A 111 -0.70 -8.37 9.05
C GLN A 111 -1.91 -8.67 9.96
N ASP A 112 -1.86 -8.20 11.20
CA ASP A 112 -3.01 -8.06 12.10
C ASP A 112 -3.74 -6.73 11.81
N PRO A 113 -4.97 -6.75 11.26
CA PRO A 113 -5.74 -5.55 10.99
C PRO A 113 -6.22 -4.80 12.24
N ALA A 114 -6.25 -5.45 13.41
CA ALA A 114 -6.68 -4.87 14.69
C ALA A 114 -5.50 -4.28 15.49
N GLY A 115 -4.30 -4.84 15.35
CA GLY A 115 -3.07 -4.48 16.07
C GLY A 115 -2.54 -3.06 15.85
N ALA A 116 -3.00 -2.35 14.80
CA ALA A 116 -2.58 -0.99 14.45
C ALA A 116 -2.83 0.08 15.55
N ARG A 117 -3.52 -0.28 16.64
CA ARG A 117 -3.71 0.55 17.84
C ARG A 117 -2.59 0.40 18.89
N ALA A 118 -1.89 -0.74 18.94
CA ALA A 118 -1.15 -1.20 20.12
C ALA A 118 0.20 -0.52 20.41
N GLY A 119 0.68 0.36 19.53
CA GLY A 119 2.00 1.01 19.66
C GLY A 119 1.98 2.55 19.70
N LYS A 120 0.83 3.17 19.92
CA LYS A 120 0.69 4.64 20.04
C LYS A 120 0.04 5.02 21.35
N GLU A 121 0.84 5.07 22.41
CA GLU A 121 0.50 5.88 23.59
C GLU A 121 0.47 7.35 23.17
N THR A 122 -0.68 7.99 23.32
CA THR A 122 -0.86 9.43 23.08
C THR A 122 -0.19 10.25 24.18
N PRO A 123 0.49 11.36 23.85
CA PRO A 123 0.73 12.46 24.79
C PRO A 123 -0.57 13.12 25.25
#